data_AF-A0A536CYH0-F1
#
_entry.id   AF-A0A536CYH0-F1
#
_cell.length_a   1.000
_cell.length_b   1.000
_cell.length_c   1.000
_cell.angle_alpha   90.00
_cell.angle_beta   90.00
_cell.angle_gamma   90.00
#
_symmetry.space_group_name_H-M   'P 1'
#
loop_
_entity.id
_entity.type
_entity.pdbx_description
1 polymer ?
#
loop_
_entity_poly.entity_id
_entity_poly.type
_entity_poly.pdbx_seq_one_letter_code
_entity_poly.pdbx_strand_id
1 'polypeptide(L)'
;MPTVQTGSVLERTVLKEGEIFLVADRAGDVKTLNVEGHGLYYRDTRHLSLFEMDIPGTRLTLLSAAGELNFMSNLQFANDTLLGSSGEVVAEPRTISIRRNRFLYNDG
;
A
#
# COMPACT_ATOMS: atom_id res chain seq x y z
N MET A 1 20.90 25.44 9.78
CA MET A 1 20.32 24.46 10.70
C MET A 1 19.52 23.47 9.87
N PRO A 2 19.93 22.21 9.68
CA PRO A 2 19.06 21.25 9.04
C PRO A 2 17.99 20.84 10.06
N THR A 3 16.73 21.06 9.71
CA THR A 3 15.60 20.56 10.48
C THR A 3 15.60 19.04 10.35
N VAL A 4 15.90 18.35 11.44
CA VAL A 4 15.62 16.91 11.54
C VAL A 4 14.11 16.78 11.53
N GLN A 5 13.57 16.40 10.38
CA GLN A 5 12.19 16.00 10.27
C GLN A 5 12.11 14.62 10.92
N THR A 6 11.77 14.59 12.20
CA THR A 6 11.43 13.35 12.90
C THR A 6 10.25 12.76 12.15
N GLY A 7 10.52 11.80 11.24
CA GLY A 7 9.47 11.07 10.55
C GLY A 7 8.53 10.54 11.62
N SER A 8 7.23 10.85 11.49
CA SER A 8 6.21 10.18 12.28
C SER A 8 6.50 8.69 12.23
N VAL A 9 6.40 7.99 13.36
CA VAL A 9 6.48 6.51 13.43
C VAL A 9 5.96 5.94 12.12
N LEU A 10 6.87 5.42 11.30
CA LEU A 10 6.58 5.04 9.91
C LEU A 10 5.41 4.07 9.96
N GLU A 11 4.23 4.51 9.50
CA GLU A 11 3.02 3.71 9.54
C GLU A 11 3.18 2.58 8.52
N ARG A 12 3.70 1.45 8.99
CA ARG A 12 3.86 0.22 8.24
C ARG A 12 2.71 -0.74 8.55
N THR A 13 2.31 -1.52 7.56
CA THR A 13 1.37 -2.63 7.71
C THR A 13 2.14 -3.94 7.66
N VAL A 14 1.88 -4.82 8.62
CA VAL A 14 2.44 -6.17 8.63
C VAL A 14 1.29 -7.17 8.61
N LEU A 15 1.29 -8.06 7.61
CA LEU A 15 0.42 -9.24 7.59
C LEU A 15 1.28 -10.47 7.87
N LYS A 16 0.75 -11.42 8.63
CA LYS A 16 1.43 -12.69 8.93
C LYS A 16 0.46 -13.85 8.92
N GLU A 17 0.84 -14.93 8.24
CA GLU A 17 0.16 -16.21 8.24
C GLU A 17 1.20 -17.34 8.18
N GLY A 18 1.24 -18.20 9.20
CA GLY A 18 2.29 -19.22 9.33
C GLY A 18 3.72 -18.63 9.30
N GLU A 19 4.54 -19.15 8.38
CA GLU A 19 5.93 -18.70 8.10
C GLU A 19 6.00 -17.57 7.05
N ILE A 20 4.85 -17.13 6.52
CA ILE A 20 4.76 -16.08 5.51
C ILE A 20 4.44 -14.76 6.23
N PHE A 21 5.17 -13.70 5.89
CA PHE A 21 4.80 -12.35 6.32
C PHE A 21 5.04 -11.32 5.22
N LEU A 22 4.13 -10.36 5.13
CA LEU A 22 4.21 -9.20 4.25
C LEU A 22 4.50 -7.98 5.11
N VAL A 23 5.54 -7.23 4.75
CA VAL A 23 5.78 -5.88 5.28
C VAL A 23 5.53 -4.89 4.15
N ALA A 24 4.65 -3.92 4.39
CA ALA A 24 4.28 -2.91 3.41
C ALA A 24 4.06 -1.55 4.10
N ASP A 25 3.93 -0.49 3.30
CA ASP A 25 3.52 0.81 3.85
C ASP A 25 2.04 0.81 4.29
N ARG A 26 1.55 1.95 4.80
CA ARG A 26 0.15 2.10 5.22
C ARG A 26 -0.87 1.92 4.09
N ALA A 27 -0.50 2.14 2.83
CA ALA A 27 -1.35 1.85 1.67
C ALA A 27 -1.28 0.37 1.25
N GLY A 28 -0.49 -0.43 1.97
CA GLY A 28 -0.22 -1.82 1.65
C GLY A 28 0.72 -1.97 0.47
N ASP A 29 1.45 -0.94 0.05
CA ASP A 29 2.38 -1.02 -1.07
C ASP A 29 3.78 -1.45 -0.65
N VAL A 30 4.43 -2.22 -1.52
CA VAL A 30 5.84 -2.59 -1.41
C VAL A 30 6.59 -1.84 -2.49
N LYS A 31 7.33 -0.79 -2.13
CA LYS A 31 8.03 0.06 -3.10
C LYS A 31 9.39 -0.50 -3.49
N THR A 32 9.82 -0.23 -4.73
CA THR A 32 11.19 -0.53 -5.16
C THR A 32 12.21 0.26 -4.33
N LEU A 33 13.40 -0.29 -4.14
CA LEU A 33 14.52 0.33 -3.43
C LEU A 33 14.14 0.90 -2.04
N ASN A 34 13.11 0.34 -1.41
CA ASN A 34 12.72 0.76 -0.07
C ASN A 34 13.83 0.39 0.94
N VAL A 35 14.12 1.31 1.84
CA VAL A 35 15.10 1.11 2.92
C VAL A 35 14.48 0.50 4.18
N GLU A 36 13.15 0.37 4.19
CA GLU A 36 12.35 -0.04 5.36
C GLU A 36 12.09 -1.55 5.43
N GLY A 37 12.59 -2.30 4.44
CA GLY A 37 12.45 -3.75 4.40
C GLY A 37 11.08 -4.24 3.95
N HIS A 38 10.29 -3.42 3.24
CA HIS A 38 9.04 -3.86 2.64
C HIS A 38 9.29 -5.00 1.65
N GLY A 39 8.42 -6.00 1.71
CA GLY A 39 8.49 -7.21 0.91
C GLY A 39 7.64 -8.34 1.46
N LEU A 40 7.47 -9.37 0.64
CA LEU A 40 6.91 -10.65 1.08
C LEU A 40 8.06 -11.58 1.45
N TYR A 41 7.98 -12.18 2.62
CA TYR A 41 8.99 -13.06 3.17
C TYR A 41 8.43 -14.44 3.46
N TYR A 42 9.27 -15.44 3.24
CA TYR A 42 9.05 -16.81 3.66
C TYR A 42 10.38 -17.35 4.16
N ARG A 43 10.41 -17.89 5.39
CA ARG A 43 11.63 -18.42 6.03
C ARG A 43 12.84 -17.48 5.89
N ASP A 44 12.63 -16.24 6.35
CA ASP A 44 13.63 -15.15 6.37
C ASP A 44 14.18 -14.71 5.00
N THR A 45 13.62 -15.21 3.90
CA THR A 45 14.00 -14.83 2.54
C THR A 45 12.95 -13.92 1.92
N ARG A 46 13.37 -12.79 1.34
CA ARG A 46 12.48 -11.90 0.59
C ARG A 46 12.20 -12.49 -0.80
N HIS A 47 10.95 -12.86 -1.05
CA HIS A 47 10.49 -13.39 -2.34
C HIS A 47 9.85 -12.33 -3.24
N LEU A 48 9.35 -11.23 -2.67
CA LEU A 48 8.78 -10.10 -3.42
C LEU A 48 9.33 -8.79 -2.85
N SER A 49 9.80 -7.90 -3.73
CA SER A 49 10.41 -6.61 -3.38
C SER A 49 9.72 -5.40 -4.02
N LEU A 50 8.72 -5.62 -4.87
CA LEU A 50 7.90 -4.58 -5.50
C LEU A 50 6.47 -5.09 -5.68
N PHE A 51 5.51 -4.37 -5.13
CA PHE A 51 4.08 -4.60 -5.32
C PHE A 51 3.29 -3.34 -4.97
N GLU A 52 3.08 -2.51 -5.98
CA GLU A 52 2.40 -1.23 -5.87
C GLU A 52 1.10 -1.24 -6.68
N MET A 53 0.17 -0.36 -6.32
CA MET A 53 -1.04 -0.09 -7.11
C MET A 53 -1.11 1.40 -7.40
N ASP A 54 -1.19 1.75 -8.69
CA ASP A 54 -1.37 3.12 -9.14
C ASP A 54 -2.58 3.26 -10.07
N ILE A 55 -2.98 4.51 -10.30
CA ILE A 55 -3.78 4.90 -11.45
C ILE A 55 -2.97 5.98 -12.17
N PRO A 56 -2.58 5.78 -13.43
CA PRO A 56 -1.82 6.77 -14.17
C PRO A 56 -2.51 8.15 -14.16
N GLY A 57 -1.72 9.20 -13.94
CA GLY A 57 -2.23 10.58 -13.95
C GLY A 57 -2.95 11.02 -12.68
N THR A 58 -3.06 10.19 -11.63
CA THR A 58 -3.62 10.64 -10.34
C THR A 58 -3.02 9.91 -9.14
N ARG A 59 -3.10 10.54 -7.96
CA ARG A 59 -2.73 9.91 -6.70
C ARG A 59 -3.98 9.29 -6.07
N LEU A 60 -3.87 8.03 -5.64
CA LEU A 60 -4.90 7.43 -4.81
C LEU A 60 -4.82 7.98 -3.39
N THR A 61 -5.95 8.46 -2.89
CA THR A 61 -6.12 8.89 -1.51
C THR A 61 -6.64 7.72 -0.68
N LEU A 62 -5.86 7.27 0.29
CA LEU A 62 -6.30 6.27 1.27
C LEU A 62 -7.35 6.89 2.19
N LEU A 63 -8.58 6.41 2.11
CA LEU A 63 -9.72 6.87 2.92
C LEU A 63 -9.83 6.11 4.24
N SER A 64 -9.60 4.80 4.20
CA SER A 64 -9.57 3.96 5.40
C SER A 64 -8.68 2.75 5.18
N ALA A 65 -8.10 2.27 6.28
CA ALA A 65 -7.37 1.02 6.36
C ALA A 65 -7.85 0.29 7.62
N ALA A 66 -8.30 -0.95 7.45
CA ALA A 66 -8.71 -1.81 8.54
C ALA A 66 -7.92 -3.13 8.45
N GLY A 67 -7.20 -3.47 9.50
CA GLY A 67 -6.72 -4.84 9.72
C GLY A 67 -7.82 -5.59 10.45
N GLU A 68 -8.60 -6.39 9.73
CA GLU A 68 -9.65 -7.19 10.39
C GLU A 68 -9.03 -8.35 11.18
N LEU A 69 -7.91 -8.91 10.68
CA LEU A 69 -7.17 -10.01 11.28
C LEU A 69 -5.66 -9.81 10.99
N ASN A 70 -4.77 -10.44 11.77
CA ASN A 70 -3.31 -10.30 11.58
C ASN A 70 -2.81 -10.77 10.20
N PHE A 71 -3.61 -11.53 9.46
CA PHE A 71 -3.29 -12.00 8.11
C PHE A 71 -3.98 -11.20 7.00
N MET A 72 -4.89 -10.27 7.31
CA MET A 72 -5.70 -9.57 6.32
C MET A 72 -5.83 -8.05 6.59
N SER A 73 -5.66 -7.26 5.53
CA SER A 73 -5.97 -5.83 5.52
C SER A 73 -6.94 -5.47 4.41
N ASN A 74 -7.96 -4.69 4.77
CA ASN A 74 -8.92 -4.08 3.85
C ASN A 74 -8.63 -2.58 3.76
N LEU A 75 -8.36 -2.09 2.56
CA LEU A 75 -8.05 -0.69 2.29
C LEU A 75 -9.08 -0.12 1.32
N GLN A 76 -9.55 1.09 1.62
CA GLN A 76 -10.44 1.86 0.78
C GLN A 76 -9.71 3.10 0.28
N PHE A 77 -9.71 3.28 -1.03
CA PHE A 77 -9.15 4.44 -1.70
C PHE A 77 -10.20 5.19 -2.51
N ALA A 78 -9.87 6.43 -2.83
CA ALA A 78 -10.54 7.22 -3.84
C ALA A 78 -9.51 7.92 -4.75
N ASN A 79 -9.92 8.23 -5.98
CA ASN A 79 -9.13 9.06 -6.88
C ASN A 79 -9.08 10.51 -6.41
N ASP A 80 -7.98 11.19 -6.73
CA ASP A 80 -7.95 12.65 -6.87
C ASP A 80 -8.47 13.06 -8.26
N THR A 81 -8.37 14.33 -8.64
CA THR A 81 -8.66 14.75 -10.03
C THR A 81 -7.86 13.87 -11.01
N LEU A 82 -8.56 13.26 -11.97
CA LEU A 82 -7.95 12.47 -13.03
C LEU A 82 -7.89 13.33 -14.29
N LEU A 83 -6.67 13.52 -14.80
CA LEU A 83 -6.43 14.27 -16.04
C LEU A 83 -6.20 13.31 -17.20
N GLY A 84 -6.82 13.61 -18.34
CA GLY A 84 -6.56 12.93 -19.60
C GLY A 84 -5.23 13.37 -20.21
N SER A 85 -4.85 12.74 -21.33
CA SER A 85 -3.57 13.03 -22.00
C SER A 85 -3.44 14.47 -22.50
N SER A 86 -4.55 15.18 -22.73
CA SER A 86 -4.57 16.59 -23.13
C SER A 86 -4.79 17.57 -21.96
N GLY A 87 -4.84 17.06 -20.72
CA GLY A 87 -5.01 17.87 -19.50
C GLY A 87 -6.45 18.21 -19.14
N GLU A 88 -7.43 17.68 -19.87
CA GLU A 88 -8.86 17.77 -19.53
C GLU A 88 -9.19 16.92 -18.29
N VAL A 89 -10.17 17.38 -17.50
CA VAL A 89 -10.67 16.60 -16.36
C VAL A 89 -11.53 15.44 -16.87
N VAL A 90 -11.04 14.22 -16.67
CA VAL A 90 -11.73 12.97 -17.03
C VAL A 90 -12.55 12.43 -15.86
N ALA A 91 -12.12 12.70 -14.63
CA ALA A 91 -12.89 12.38 -13.43
C ALA A 91 -12.63 13.41 -12.32
N GLU A 92 -13.72 13.87 -11.71
CA GLU A 92 -13.68 14.71 -10.51
C GLU A 92 -13.14 13.91 -9.31
N PRO A 93 -12.60 14.58 -8.27
CA PRO A 93 -12.14 13.90 -7.06
C PRO A 93 -13.23 13.04 -6.42
N ARG A 94 -12.85 11.87 -5.88
CA ARG A 94 -13.74 10.97 -5.12
C ARG A 94 -14.94 10.43 -5.89
N THR A 95 -14.86 10.38 -7.22
CA THR A 95 -15.88 9.73 -8.08
C THR A 95 -15.58 8.26 -8.34
N ILE A 96 -14.32 7.83 -8.16
CA ILE A 96 -13.86 6.44 -8.28
C ILE A 96 -13.57 5.92 -6.87
N SER A 97 -14.16 4.77 -6.55
CA SER A 97 -13.95 4.04 -5.29
C SER A 97 -13.17 2.75 -5.56
N ILE A 98 -12.09 2.52 -4.83
CA ILE A 98 -11.26 1.32 -4.98
C ILE A 98 -11.15 0.63 -3.63
N ARG A 99 -11.55 -0.65 -3.58
CA ARG A 99 -11.36 -1.50 -2.42
C ARG A 99 -10.26 -2.52 -2.69
N ARG A 100 -9.22 -2.52 -1.86
CA ARG A 100 -8.11 -3.47 -1.91
C ARG A 100 -8.14 -4.36 -0.68
N ASN A 101 -8.35 -5.65 -0.90
CA ASN A 101 -8.21 -6.66 0.16
C ASN A 101 -6.86 -7.36 -0.04
N ARG A 102 -6.02 -7.38 0.99
CA ARG A 102 -4.79 -8.17 1.02
C ARG A 102 -4.93 -9.20 2.11
N PHE A 103 -4.70 -10.46 1.78
CA PHE A 103 -4.64 -11.53 2.77
C PHE A 103 -3.48 -12.45 2.45
N LEU A 104 -2.90 -13.04 3.49
CA LEU A 104 -1.99 -14.16 3.37
C LEU A 104 -2.76 -15.44 3.64
N TYR A 105 -2.39 -16.50 2.93
CA TYR A 105 -2.96 -17.82 3.09
C TYR A 105 -1.82 -18.84 3.15
N ASN A 106 -1.91 -19.76 4.11
CA ASN A 106 -1.00 -20.89 4.26
C ASN A 106 -1.86 -22.16 4.19
N ASP A 107 -1.56 -23.04 3.23
CA ASP A 107 -2.37 -24.24 2.95
C ASP A 107 -2.05 -25.43 3.88
N GLY A 108 -0.96 -25.36 4.65
CA GLY A 108 -0.60 -26.35 5.66
C GLY A 108 0.16 -27.54 5.11
#